data_AF-A0A0R2C024-F1
#
_entry.id   AF-A0A0R2C024-F1
#
_cell.length_a   1.000
_cell.length_b   1.000
_cell.length_c   1.000
_cell.angle_alpha   90.00
_cell.angle_beta   90.00
_cell.angle_gamma   90.00
#
_symmetry.space_group_name_H-M   'P 1'
#
loop_
_entity.id
_entity.type
_entity.pdbx_description
1 polymer ?
#
loop_
_entity_poly.entity_id
_entity_poly.type
_entity_poly.pdbx_seq_one_letter_code
_entity_poly.pdbx_strand_id
1 'polypeptide(L)'
;MSWKQIISLEKKRLKKFKNNATDGDLYLAYSLIQAAKAWPQNAVSYRQQAKLILQDILKYDYNPKSGLLTVGNWATSNKRAQNLLRTSDVLPKQFTAFYHLTGNRIWLKIKYRMLAELLSLSQQHKTGLLPDFAWINSKGAVAVAPKTVSSKYDGVYYYNACRLPYNLAQSSDSQSQRILNKMMKFFMQKKFISGGYRLNGQKLNDYQSASFGAPIFYAALNNSKYNKLIQQEKYIFMQKLMPNNYYQSALIVLTLFNPNFR
;
A
#
# COMPACT_ATOMS: atom_id res chain seq x y z
N MET A 1 12.45 7.85 7.32
CA MET A 1 12.43 9.29 6.92
C MET A 1 11.34 10.03 7.69
N SER A 2 11.49 11.33 7.97
CA SER A 2 10.40 12.13 8.58
C SER A 2 9.12 12.07 7.71
N TRP A 3 7.99 11.67 8.28
CA TRP A 3 6.74 11.46 7.54
C TRP A 3 6.14 12.76 6.97
N LYS A 4 6.47 13.90 7.59
CA LYS A 4 5.97 15.22 7.20
C LYS A 4 7.04 16.27 7.38
N GLN A 5 7.15 17.16 6.40
CA GLN A 5 8.01 18.32 6.44
C GLN A 5 7.19 19.56 6.10
N ILE A 6 7.46 20.68 6.77
CA ILE A 6 6.86 21.99 6.44
C ILE A 6 8.00 22.90 6.03
N ILE A 7 7.96 23.36 4.78
CA ILE A 7 8.93 24.26 4.18
C ILE A 7 8.31 25.65 4.14
N SER A 8 9.00 26.63 4.73
CA SER A 8 8.69 28.05 4.54
C SER A 8 9.82 28.67 3.74
N LEU A 9 9.53 29.01 2.48
CA LEU A 9 10.51 29.61 1.57
C LEU A 9 10.89 31.02 2.03
N GLU A 10 9.90 31.84 2.41
CA GLU A 10 10.09 33.19 2.96
C GLU A 10 11.01 33.20 4.19
N LYS A 11 10.76 32.27 5.13
CA LYS A 11 11.52 32.19 6.39
C LYS A 11 12.76 31.29 6.29
N LYS A 12 13.07 30.76 5.10
CA LYS A 12 14.11 29.74 4.85
C LYS A 12 14.14 28.63 5.90
N ARG A 13 12.96 28.20 6.37
CA ARG A 13 12.82 27.29 7.51
C ARG A 13 12.24 25.96 7.11
N LEU A 14 12.87 24.89 7.57
CA LEU A 14 12.41 23.50 7.43
C LEU A 14 12.03 22.93 8.80
N LYS A 15 10.75 22.63 9.00
CA LYS A 15 10.29 21.86 10.17
C LYS A 15 10.13 20.39 9.77
N LYS A 16 10.88 19.50 10.42
CA LYS A 16 10.76 18.05 10.27
C LYS A 16 9.99 17.46 11.45
N PHE A 17 9.06 16.55 11.18
CA PHE A 17 8.39 15.80 12.23
C PHE A 17 9.24 14.59 12.65
N LYS A 18 9.19 14.21 13.93
CA LYS A 18 10.12 13.20 14.49
C LYS A 18 9.91 11.79 13.93
N ASN A 19 8.65 11.41 13.68
CA ASN A 19 8.30 10.04 13.34
C ASN A 19 8.39 9.78 11.83
N ASN A 20 8.51 8.52 11.46
CA ASN A 20 8.35 8.07 10.09
C ASN A 20 6.94 7.52 9.83
N ALA A 21 6.70 7.15 8.59
CA ALA A 21 5.59 6.31 8.17
C ALA A 21 6.19 5.15 7.35
N THR A 22 5.86 3.92 7.73
CA THR A 22 6.55 2.73 7.23
C THR A 22 6.41 2.54 5.73
N ASP A 23 5.23 2.81 5.15
CA ASP A 23 5.01 2.77 3.70
C ASP A 23 5.97 3.68 2.92
N GLY A 24 6.20 4.91 3.39
CA GLY A 24 7.15 5.83 2.78
C GLY A 24 8.57 5.28 2.74
N ASP A 25 9.03 4.68 3.84
CA ASP A 25 10.38 4.09 3.94
C ASP A 25 10.50 2.80 3.11
N LEU A 26 9.44 2.00 3.01
CA LEU A 26 9.39 0.84 2.11
C LEU A 26 9.50 1.27 0.63
N TYR A 27 8.77 2.31 0.22
CA TYR A 27 8.88 2.84 -1.14
C TYR A 27 10.27 3.45 -1.41
N LEU A 28 10.87 4.12 -0.43
CA LEU A 28 12.23 4.69 -0.55
C LEU A 28 13.29 3.58 -0.71
N ALA A 29 13.22 2.52 0.09
CA ALA A 29 14.13 1.38 -0.06
C ALA A 29 13.96 0.70 -1.44
N TYR A 30 12.71 0.52 -1.88
CA TYR A 30 12.44 -0.10 -3.18
C TYR A 30 12.87 0.77 -4.37
N SER A 31 12.70 2.09 -4.28
CA SER A 31 13.13 3.00 -5.35
C SER A 31 14.65 2.99 -5.52
N LEU A 32 15.42 2.90 -4.44
CA LEU A 32 16.88 2.71 -4.49
C LEU A 32 17.27 1.37 -5.14
N ILE A 33 16.49 0.31 -4.93
CA ILE A 33 16.69 -0.96 -5.64
C ILE A 33 16.44 -0.79 -7.15
N GLN A 34 15.41 -0.03 -7.55
CA GLN A 34 15.16 0.26 -8.97
C GLN A 34 16.25 1.18 -9.56
N ALA A 35 16.69 2.19 -8.81
CA ALA A 35 17.78 3.08 -9.20
C ALA A 35 19.07 2.31 -9.49
N ALA A 36 19.41 1.32 -8.66
CA ALA A 36 20.56 0.45 -8.89
C ALA A 36 20.47 -0.39 -10.17
N LYS A 37 19.26 -0.61 -10.72
CA LYS A 37 19.06 -1.28 -12.01
C LYS A 37 19.13 -0.30 -13.17
N ALA A 38 18.56 0.90 -12.99
CA ALA A 38 18.52 1.93 -14.01
C ALA A 38 19.90 2.59 -14.24
N TRP A 39 20.73 2.68 -13.20
CA TRP A 39 22.04 3.35 -13.24
C TRP A 39 23.15 2.42 -12.71
N PRO A 40 23.63 1.48 -13.53
CA PRO A 40 24.63 0.47 -13.14
C PRO A 40 25.92 1.07 -12.54
N GLN A 41 26.36 2.24 -13.02
CA GLN A 41 27.55 2.94 -12.56
C GLN A 41 27.49 3.36 -11.09
N ASN A 42 26.29 3.57 -10.55
CA ASN A 42 26.05 3.96 -9.16
C ASN A 42 25.37 2.86 -8.34
N ALA A 43 25.23 1.65 -8.90
CA ALA A 43 24.42 0.58 -8.33
C ALA A 43 24.87 0.16 -6.93
N VAL A 44 26.19 0.15 -6.67
CA VAL A 44 26.74 -0.20 -5.34
C VAL A 44 26.24 0.77 -4.28
N SER A 45 26.32 2.08 -4.53
CA SER A 45 25.87 3.12 -3.59
C SER A 45 24.37 3.02 -3.32
N TYR A 46 23.55 2.89 -4.37
CA TYR A 46 22.10 2.75 -4.20
C TYR A 46 21.72 1.48 -3.42
N ARG A 47 22.35 0.34 -3.71
CA ARG A 47 22.13 -0.91 -2.97
C ARG A 47 22.54 -0.78 -1.50
N GLN A 48 23.65 -0.09 -1.22
CA GLN A 48 24.09 0.13 0.16
C GLN A 48 23.11 1.02 0.93
N GLN A 49 22.65 2.13 0.36
CA GLN A 49 21.63 2.99 0.97
C GLN A 49 20.31 2.23 1.20
N ALA A 50 19.87 1.42 0.24
CA ALA A 50 18.69 0.58 0.40
C ALA A 50 18.84 -0.40 1.57
N LYS A 51 20.01 -1.06 1.70
CA LYS A 51 20.29 -1.97 2.82
C LYS A 51 20.23 -1.25 4.18
N LEU A 52 20.77 -0.03 4.28
CA LEU A 52 20.72 0.76 5.52
C LEU A 52 19.28 1.09 5.92
N ILE A 53 18.45 1.56 4.98
CA ILE A 53 17.03 1.83 5.25
C ILE A 53 16.29 0.56 5.67
N LEU A 54 16.56 -0.58 5.02
CA LEU A 54 15.94 -1.85 5.37
C LEU A 54 16.36 -2.34 6.76
N GLN A 55 17.61 -2.11 7.18
CA GLN A 55 18.04 -2.37 8.55
C GLN A 55 17.30 -1.50 9.56
N ASP A 56 17.13 -0.20 9.25
CA ASP A 56 16.37 0.72 10.09
C ASP A 56 14.89 0.36 10.19
N ILE A 57 14.24 -0.07 9.10
CA ILE A 57 12.86 -0.56 9.13
C ILE A 57 12.73 -1.76 10.09
N LEU A 58 13.65 -2.72 10.02
CA LEU A 58 13.62 -3.88 10.93
C LEU A 58 13.92 -3.50 12.39
N LYS A 59 14.67 -2.41 12.61
CA LYS A 59 15.00 -1.92 13.95
C LYS A 59 13.86 -1.12 14.57
N TYR A 60 13.20 -0.28 13.80
CA TYR A 60 12.27 0.73 14.32
C TYR A 60 10.80 0.47 13.99
N ASP A 61 10.51 -0.29 12.92
CA ASP A 61 9.15 -0.46 12.38
C ASP A 61 8.69 -1.92 12.37
N TYR A 62 9.41 -2.82 13.04
CA TYR A 62 9.08 -4.24 13.09
C TYR A 62 8.76 -4.67 14.52
N ASN A 63 7.63 -5.36 14.69
CA ASN A 63 7.26 -5.97 15.96
C ASN A 63 7.62 -7.47 15.93
N PRO A 64 8.70 -7.89 16.64
CA PRO A 64 9.14 -9.29 16.63
C PRO A 64 8.14 -10.25 17.28
N LYS A 65 7.24 -9.78 18.16
CA LYS A 65 6.24 -10.62 18.82
C LYS A 65 5.11 -11.00 17.86
N SER A 66 4.67 -10.07 17.01
CA SER A 66 3.59 -10.31 16.06
C SER A 66 4.09 -10.75 14.68
N GLY A 67 5.36 -10.49 14.36
CA GLY A 67 5.95 -10.73 13.04
C GLY A 67 5.49 -9.72 11.98
N LEU A 68 4.95 -8.58 12.39
CA LEU A 68 4.37 -7.57 11.50
C LEU A 68 5.24 -6.31 11.47
N LEU A 69 5.19 -5.62 10.33
CA LEU A 69 5.58 -4.21 10.29
C LEU A 69 4.49 -3.37 10.97
N THR A 70 4.90 -2.41 11.78
CA THR A 70 4.02 -1.40 12.37
C THR A 70 3.78 -0.27 11.36
N VAL A 71 2.87 0.65 11.67
CA VAL A 71 2.53 1.78 10.76
C VAL A 71 3.59 2.90 10.77
N GLY A 72 4.60 2.79 11.62
CA GLY A 72 5.69 3.73 11.83
C GLY A 72 6.33 3.50 13.20
N ASN A 73 7.52 4.05 13.40
CA ASN A 73 8.33 3.89 14.59
C ASN A 73 7.61 4.22 15.90
N TRP A 74 6.71 5.19 15.86
CA TRP A 74 5.89 5.60 17.00
C TRP A 74 4.93 4.50 17.48
N ALA A 75 4.46 3.65 16.57
CA ALA A 75 3.57 2.55 16.87
C ALA A 75 4.34 1.36 17.47
N THR A 76 5.59 1.13 17.06
CA THR A 76 6.46 0.07 17.60
C THR A 76 6.68 0.22 19.09
N SER A 77 6.97 1.44 19.56
CA SER A 77 7.20 1.72 20.98
C SER A 77 5.91 1.82 21.80
N ASN A 78 4.74 1.78 21.17
CA ASN A 78 3.45 1.95 21.84
C ASN A 78 2.70 0.61 21.93
N LYS A 79 2.58 0.07 23.15
CA LYS A 79 1.88 -1.21 23.40
C LYS A 79 0.45 -1.27 22.85
N ARG A 80 -0.24 -0.14 22.74
CA ARG A 80 -1.60 -0.05 22.20
C ARG A 80 -1.63 -0.03 20.68
N ALA A 81 -0.55 0.37 20.01
CA ALA A 81 -0.48 0.54 18.56
C ALA A 81 0.46 -0.46 17.85
N GLN A 82 1.30 -1.20 18.58
CA GLN A 82 2.28 -2.14 18.02
C GLN A 82 1.67 -3.31 17.22
N ASN A 83 0.36 -3.52 17.33
CA ASN A 83 -0.40 -4.52 16.58
C ASN A 83 -1.37 -3.90 15.57
N LEU A 84 -1.27 -2.59 15.34
CA LEU A 84 -2.01 -1.89 14.30
C LEU A 84 -1.38 -2.23 12.94
N LEU A 85 -2.20 -2.78 12.05
CA LEU A 85 -1.84 -3.00 10.66
C LEU A 85 -2.48 -1.91 9.81
N ARG A 86 -1.68 -1.16 9.05
CA ARG A 86 -2.18 -0.42 7.88
C ARG A 86 -2.10 -1.35 6.68
N THR A 87 -3.25 -1.72 6.13
CA THR A 87 -3.32 -2.84 5.17
C THR A 87 -2.56 -2.55 3.89
N SER A 88 -2.47 -1.28 3.47
CA SER A 88 -1.73 -0.86 2.29
C SER A 88 -0.21 -1.01 2.39
N ASP A 89 0.33 -1.27 3.58
CA ASP A 89 1.77 -1.44 3.81
C ASP A 89 2.22 -2.87 3.46
N VAL A 90 1.28 -3.75 3.12
CA VAL A 90 1.57 -5.11 2.65
C VAL A 90 2.01 -5.05 1.18
N LEU A 91 3.32 -5.09 0.98
CA LEU A 91 3.98 -4.92 -0.32
C LEU A 91 4.73 -6.21 -0.73
N PRO A 92 4.02 -7.28 -1.12
CA PRO A 92 4.61 -8.61 -1.25
C PRO A 92 5.73 -8.70 -2.30
N LYS A 93 5.65 -7.96 -3.42
CA LYS A 93 6.74 -7.89 -4.43
C LYS A 93 7.98 -7.24 -3.84
N GLN A 94 7.79 -6.14 -3.11
CA GLN A 94 8.86 -5.34 -2.51
C GLN A 94 9.55 -6.15 -1.41
N PHE A 95 8.80 -6.84 -0.55
CA PHE A 95 9.38 -7.73 0.47
C PHE A 95 10.23 -8.85 -0.13
N THR A 96 9.78 -9.46 -1.25
CA THR A 96 10.62 -10.41 -2.00
C THR A 96 11.89 -9.74 -2.55
N ALA A 97 11.80 -8.53 -3.10
CA ALA A 97 12.98 -7.79 -3.56
C ALA A 97 13.96 -7.44 -2.41
N PHE A 98 13.45 -7.13 -1.22
CA PHE A 98 14.26 -6.86 -0.04
C PHE A 98 15.01 -8.11 0.43
N TYR A 99 14.35 -9.26 0.40
CA TYR A 99 15.02 -10.55 0.63
C TYR A 99 16.16 -10.77 -0.37
N HIS A 100 15.92 -10.59 -1.67
CA HIS A 100 16.97 -10.78 -2.69
C HIS A 100 18.15 -9.81 -2.53
N LEU A 101 17.90 -8.56 -2.14
CA LEU A 101 18.97 -7.58 -1.92
C LEU A 101 19.82 -7.91 -0.68
N THR A 102 19.15 -8.31 0.41
CA THR A 102 19.77 -8.38 1.75
C THR A 102 20.22 -9.79 2.14
N GLY A 103 19.67 -10.83 1.53
CA GLY A 103 19.78 -12.22 1.98
C GLY A 103 19.02 -12.51 3.28
N ASN A 104 18.36 -11.52 3.89
CA ASN A 104 17.72 -11.67 5.20
C ASN A 104 16.31 -12.27 5.07
N ARG A 105 16.15 -13.54 5.49
CA ARG A 105 14.89 -14.31 5.43
C ARG A 105 13.74 -13.68 6.22
N ILE A 106 14.01 -12.72 7.13
CA ILE A 106 12.95 -12.02 7.87
C ILE A 106 11.94 -11.35 6.93
N TRP A 107 12.38 -10.84 5.78
CA TRP A 107 11.50 -10.20 4.80
C TRP A 107 10.47 -11.18 4.21
N LEU A 108 10.84 -12.45 4.03
CA LEU A 108 9.89 -13.48 3.63
C LEU A 108 8.91 -13.82 4.77
N LYS A 109 9.40 -13.87 6.01
CA LYS A 109 8.52 -14.08 7.19
C LYS A 109 7.49 -12.95 7.31
N ILE A 110 7.92 -11.70 7.20
CA ILE A 110 7.07 -10.51 7.18
C ILE A 110 6.03 -10.60 6.05
N LYS A 111 6.49 -10.91 4.82
CA LYS A 111 5.60 -11.08 3.66
C LYS A 111 4.46 -12.05 3.95
N TYR A 112 4.78 -13.28 4.34
CA TYR A 112 3.76 -14.32 4.54
C TYR A 112 2.89 -14.02 5.75
N ARG A 113 3.45 -13.46 6.83
CA ARG A 113 2.70 -13.07 8.02
C ARG A 113 1.67 -11.98 7.70
N MET A 114 2.07 -10.92 7.01
CA MET A 114 1.18 -9.82 6.65
C MET A 114 0.13 -10.23 5.61
N LEU A 115 0.49 -11.07 4.63
CA LEU A 115 -0.46 -11.64 3.66
C LEU A 115 -1.51 -12.52 4.34
N ALA A 116 -1.12 -13.32 5.34
CA ALA A 116 -2.06 -14.12 6.10
C ALA A 116 -3.10 -13.25 6.82
N GLU A 117 -2.70 -12.10 7.37
CA GLU A 117 -3.63 -11.17 8.01
C GLU A 117 -4.57 -10.49 7.01
N LEU A 118 -4.07 -10.11 5.82
CA LEU A 118 -4.96 -9.63 4.76
C LEU A 118 -5.93 -10.71 4.29
N LEU A 119 -5.48 -11.97 4.19
CA LEU A 119 -6.35 -13.06 3.80
C LEU A 119 -7.46 -13.28 4.83
N SER A 120 -7.12 -13.27 6.12
CA SER A 120 -8.08 -13.35 7.23
C SER A 120 -9.14 -12.24 7.14
N LEU A 121 -8.71 -10.98 7.02
CA LEU A 121 -9.63 -9.84 6.85
C LEU A 121 -10.50 -9.96 5.59
N SER A 122 -9.90 -10.36 4.46
CA SER A 122 -10.62 -10.51 3.18
C SER A 122 -11.68 -11.60 3.26
N GLN A 123 -11.47 -12.67 4.05
CA GLN A 123 -12.41 -13.77 4.22
C GLN A 123 -13.67 -13.39 5.00
N GLN A 124 -13.61 -12.39 5.87
CA GLN A 124 -14.74 -11.95 6.70
C GLN A 124 -15.92 -11.35 5.90
N HIS A 125 -15.72 -11.03 4.61
CA HIS A 125 -16.71 -10.31 3.80
C HIS A 125 -16.83 -10.93 2.42
N LYS A 126 -18.02 -10.93 1.81
CA LYS A 126 -18.21 -11.43 0.42
C LYS A 126 -17.42 -10.61 -0.62
N THR A 127 -17.25 -9.31 -0.37
CA THR A 127 -16.59 -8.37 -1.28
C THR A 127 -15.08 -8.58 -1.38
N GLY A 128 -14.46 -9.16 -0.33
CA GLY A 128 -13.00 -9.24 -0.18
C GLY A 128 -12.31 -7.91 0.07
N LEU A 129 -13.05 -6.81 0.21
CA LEU A 129 -12.51 -5.49 0.56
C LEU A 129 -11.81 -5.52 1.92
N LEU A 130 -10.78 -4.68 2.04
CA LEU A 130 -9.94 -4.57 3.23
C LEU A 130 -10.04 -3.16 3.81
N PRO A 131 -10.00 -2.99 5.14
CA PRO A 131 -10.04 -1.68 5.77
C PRO A 131 -8.73 -0.93 5.59
N ASP A 132 -8.74 0.39 5.76
CA ASP A 132 -7.51 1.19 5.84
C ASP A 132 -6.59 0.67 6.97
N PHE A 133 -7.17 0.38 8.13
CA PHE A 133 -6.47 -0.13 9.31
C PHE A 133 -7.21 -1.30 9.98
N ALA A 134 -6.44 -2.21 10.57
CA ALA A 134 -6.95 -3.33 11.36
C ALA A 134 -6.12 -3.55 12.63
N TRP A 135 -6.77 -4.03 13.69
CA TRP A 135 -6.11 -4.58 14.86
C TRP A 135 -5.82 -6.06 14.68
N ILE A 136 -4.58 -6.47 14.96
CA ILE A 136 -4.18 -7.88 14.96
C ILE A 136 -4.04 -8.38 16.40
N ASN A 137 -4.78 -9.40 16.77
CA ASN A 137 -4.70 -9.99 18.11
C ASN A 137 -4.80 -11.52 18.05
N SER A 138 -4.73 -12.17 19.21
CA SER A 138 -4.81 -13.64 19.31
C SER A 138 -6.12 -14.23 18.80
N LYS A 139 -7.21 -13.45 18.74
CA LYS A 139 -8.51 -13.86 18.20
C LYS A 139 -8.63 -13.60 16.69
N GLY A 140 -7.63 -12.98 16.06
CA GLY A 140 -7.57 -12.68 14.64
C GLY A 140 -7.45 -11.19 14.32
N ALA A 141 -7.64 -10.86 13.04
CA ALA A 141 -7.62 -9.50 12.54
C ALA A 141 -9.02 -8.89 12.52
N VAL A 142 -9.17 -7.64 12.94
CA VAL A 142 -10.45 -6.92 12.90
C VAL A 142 -10.25 -5.48 12.45
N ALA A 143 -11.14 -4.97 11.60
CA ALA A 143 -11.13 -3.57 11.20
C ALA A 143 -11.20 -2.65 12.44
N VAL A 144 -10.47 -1.54 12.43
CA VAL A 144 -10.50 -0.60 13.55
C VAL A 144 -11.80 0.20 13.59
N ALA A 145 -12.10 0.80 14.75
CA ALA A 145 -13.20 1.75 14.86
C ALA A 145 -12.90 3.05 14.09
N PRO A 146 -13.93 3.82 13.67
CA PRO A 146 -13.75 5.16 13.14
C PRO A 146 -12.89 6.05 14.05
N LYS A 147 -12.05 6.91 13.46
CA LYS A 147 -11.17 7.88 14.15
C LYS A 147 -10.15 7.25 15.09
N THR A 148 -9.76 5.99 14.86
CA THR A 148 -8.70 5.32 15.64
C THR A 148 -7.32 5.87 15.28
N VAL A 149 -7.09 6.25 14.03
CA VAL A 149 -5.77 6.65 13.50
C VAL A 149 -5.85 7.98 12.77
N SER A 150 -6.74 8.09 11.78
CA SER A 150 -6.68 9.21 10.81
C SER A 150 -8.03 9.85 10.53
N SER A 151 -9.10 9.06 10.42
CA SER A 151 -10.37 9.55 9.89
C SER A 151 -11.55 8.70 10.34
N LYS A 152 -12.77 9.19 10.10
CA LYS A 152 -13.99 8.40 10.32
C LYS A 152 -14.10 7.15 9.44
N TYR A 153 -13.18 6.96 8.49
CA TYR A 153 -13.15 5.84 7.54
C TYR A 153 -12.03 4.83 7.80
N ASP A 154 -11.33 4.90 8.93
CA ASP A 154 -10.19 4.02 9.23
C ASP A 154 -10.52 2.51 9.15
N GLY A 155 -11.76 2.13 9.47
CA GLY A 155 -12.24 0.74 9.46
C GLY A 155 -12.86 0.27 8.14
N VAL A 156 -12.77 1.04 7.05
CA VAL A 156 -13.40 0.71 5.76
C VAL A 156 -12.42 0.87 4.60
N TYR A 157 -12.81 0.46 3.39
CA TYR A 157 -11.95 0.56 2.20
C TYR A 157 -11.90 2.02 1.73
N TYR A 158 -10.83 2.72 2.08
CA TYR A 158 -10.68 4.15 1.84
C TYR A 158 -9.29 4.49 1.32
N TYR A 159 -8.81 5.71 1.57
CA TYR A 159 -7.63 6.28 0.91
C TYR A 159 -6.30 5.59 1.28
N ASN A 160 -6.23 4.77 2.33
CA ASN A 160 -5.05 3.91 2.49
C ASN A 160 -5.22 2.63 1.67
N ALA A 161 -6.32 1.91 1.89
CA ALA A 161 -6.61 0.61 1.31
C ALA A 161 -6.79 0.63 -0.21
N CYS A 162 -7.09 1.80 -0.81
CA CYS A 162 -7.24 1.93 -2.26
C CYS A 162 -5.97 1.56 -3.06
N ARG A 163 -4.81 1.52 -2.40
CA ARG A 163 -3.52 1.08 -2.99
C ARG A 163 -3.40 -0.44 -3.12
N LEU A 164 -4.20 -1.21 -2.39
CA LEU A 164 -4.09 -2.66 -2.33
C LEU A 164 -4.19 -3.36 -3.70
N PRO A 165 -5.12 -3.01 -4.61
CA PRO A 165 -5.15 -3.60 -5.94
C PRO A 165 -3.80 -3.47 -6.68
N TYR A 166 -3.19 -2.28 -6.65
CA TYR A 166 -1.87 -2.04 -7.24
C TYR A 166 -0.75 -2.83 -6.52
N ASN A 167 -0.74 -2.82 -5.19
CA ASN A 167 0.30 -3.48 -4.40
C ASN A 167 0.27 -5.01 -4.56
N LEU A 168 -0.92 -5.61 -4.58
CA LEU A 168 -1.10 -7.05 -4.70
C LEU A 168 -0.91 -7.56 -6.14
N ALA A 169 -1.34 -6.78 -7.14
CA ALA A 169 -1.20 -7.15 -8.56
C ALA A 169 0.25 -7.25 -9.03
N GLN A 170 1.17 -6.62 -8.31
CA GLN A 170 2.59 -6.66 -8.55
C GLN A 170 3.26 -7.99 -8.16
N SER A 171 2.63 -8.83 -7.34
CA SER A 171 3.20 -10.09 -6.87
C SER A 171 2.47 -11.30 -7.46
N SER A 172 3.20 -12.32 -7.91
CA SER A 172 2.64 -13.62 -8.34
C SER A 172 2.30 -14.55 -7.18
N ASP A 173 2.47 -14.12 -5.93
CA ASP A 173 2.18 -14.92 -4.74
C ASP A 173 0.71 -15.38 -4.68
N SER A 174 0.48 -16.67 -4.38
CA SER A 174 -0.86 -17.26 -4.44
C SER A 174 -1.83 -16.66 -3.41
N GLN A 175 -1.37 -16.26 -2.21
CA GLN A 175 -2.24 -15.59 -1.23
C GLN A 175 -2.56 -14.17 -1.70
N SER A 176 -1.55 -13.44 -2.19
CA SER A 176 -1.74 -12.11 -2.80
C SER A 176 -2.80 -12.15 -3.91
N GLN A 177 -2.67 -13.11 -4.83
CA GLN A 177 -3.59 -13.29 -5.95
C GLN A 177 -4.99 -13.70 -5.49
N ARG A 178 -5.12 -14.52 -4.43
CA ARG A 178 -6.42 -14.89 -3.87
C ARG A 178 -7.17 -13.67 -3.32
N ILE A 179 -6.49 -12.83 -2.54
CA ILE A 179 -7.05 -11.60 -1.97
C ILE A 179 -7.45 -10.63 -3.10
N LEU A 180 -6.53 -10.38 -4.04
CA LEU A 180 -6.76 -9.49 -5.17
C LEU A 180 -7.96 -9.94 -6.00
N ASN A 181 -8.01 -11.22 -6.38
CA ASN A 181 -9.10 -11.75 -7.22
C ASN A 181 -10.47 -11.58 -6.56
N LYS A 182 -10.57 -11.66 -5.24
CA LYS A 182 -11.83 -11.45 -4.51
C LYS A 182 -12.28 -9.99 -4.60
N MET A 183 -11.38 -9.03 -4.37
CA MET A 183 -11.68 -7.60 -4.55
C MET A 183 -12.05 -7.27 -6.00
N MET A 184 -11.31 -7.80 -6.98
CA MET A 184 -11.57 -7.53 -8.39
C MET A 184 -12.93 -8.08 -8.85
N LYS A 185 -13.36 -9.25 -8.35
CA LYS A 185 -14.72 -9.78 -8.58
C LYS A 185 -15.80 -8.83 -8.07
N PHE A 186 -15.59 -8.19 -6.91
CA PHE A 186 -16.50 -7.17 -6.40
C PHE A 186 -16.56 -5.93 -7.31
N PHE A 187 -15.40 -5.42 -7.74
CA PHE A 187 -15.34 -4.24 -8.61
C PHE A 187 -15.95 -4.48 -9.99
N MET A 188 -15.81 -5.69 -10.55
CA MET A 188 -16.46 -6.08 -11.82
C MET A 188 -17.99 -5.92 -11.80
N GLN A 189 -18.63 -6.02 -10.63
CA GLN A 189 -20.08 -5.87 -10.48
C GLN A 189 -20.53 -4.40 -10.42
N LYS A 190 -19.60 -3.44 -10.30
CA LYS A 190 -19.95 -2.03 -10.18
C LYS A 190 -20.18 -1.40 -11.55
N LYS A 191 -21.06 -0.38 -11.57
CA LYS A 191 -21.27 0.49 -12.75
C LYS A 191 -20.15 1.53 -12.87
N PHE A 192 -19.66 2.01 -11.74
CA PHE A 192 -18.50 2.90 -11.62
C PHE A 192 -17.76 2.65 -10.30
N ILE A 193 -16.48 3.02 -10.23
CA ILE A 193 -15.69 2.96 -9.00
C ILE A 193 -15.88 4.23 -8.17
N SER A 194 -16.53 4.09 -7.02
CA SER A 194 -16.75 5.16 -6.04
C SER A 194 -15.46 5.51 -5.28
N GLY A 195 -15.37 6.75 -4.81
CA GLY A 195 -14.40 7.19 -3.81
C GLY A 195 -14.60 6.52 -2.45
N GLY A 196 -14.36 5.22 -2.33
CA GLY A 196 -14.43 4.47 -1.08
C GLY A 196 -15.73 3.67 -0.87
N TYR A 197 -15.60 2.62 -0.06
CA TYR A 197 -16.64 1.63 0.20
C TYR A 197 -16.60 1.13 1.64
N ARG A 198 -17.77 0.89 2.24
CA ARG A 198 -17.88 0.00 3.41
C ARG A 198 -17.44 -1.42 3.01
N LEU A 199 -16.99 -2.21 3.97
CA LEU A 199 -16.50 -3.57 3.69
C LEU A 199 -17.61 -4.50 3.17
N ASN A 200 -18.88 -4.22 3.48
CA ASN A 200 -20.03 -4.92 2.90
C ASN A 200 -20.34 -4.51 1.44
N GLY A 201 -19.63 -3.52 0.90
CA GLY A 201 -19.74 -3.09 -0.50
C GLY A 201 -20.65 -1.89 -0.76
N GLN A 202 -21.24 -1.30 0.28
CA GLN A 202 -21.98 -0.03 0.16
C GLN A 202 -20.99 1.10 -0.19
N LYS A 203 -21.32 1.91 -1.20
CA LYS A 203 -20.54 3.09 -1.57
C LYS A 203 -20.56 4.11 -0.42
N LEU A 204 -19.43 4.79 -0.21
CA LEU A 204 -19.35 5.91 0.74
C LEU A 204 -19.64 7.25 0.07
N ASN A 205 -19.49 7.31 -1.26
CA ASN A 205 -19.64 8.52 -2.06
C ASN A 205 -20.35 8.20 -3.38
N ASP A 206 -20.95 9.19 -4.01
CA ASP A 206 -21.62 9.04 -5.31
C ASP A 206 -20.82 9.59 -6.48
N TYR A 207 -19.53 9.90 -6.27
CA TYR A 207 -18.60 10.33 -7.31
C TYR A 207 -17.52 9.27 -7.60
N GLN A 208 -16.99 9.29 -8.83
CA GLN A 208 -15.81 8.51 -9.21
C GLN A 208 -14.51 9.15 -8.70
N SER A 209 -13.54 8.35 -8.30
CA SER A 209 -12.24 8.84 -7.85
C SER A 209 -11.11 8.03 -8.46
N ALA A 210 -10.20 8.71 -9.16
CA ALA A 210 -9.07 8.04 -9.78
C ALA A 210 -8.06 7.49 -8.75
N SER A 211 -8.07 7.98 -7.50
CA SER A 211 -7.29 7.36 -6.41
C SER A 211 -7.68 5.90 -6.15
N PHE A 212 -8.92 5.53 -6.49
CA PHE A 212 -9.45 4.18 -6.37
C PHE A 212 -9.44 3.45 -7.72
N GLY A 213 -9.84 4.14 -8.80
CA GLY A 213 -9.90 3.59 -10.14
C GLY A 213 -8.53 3.19 -10.71
N ALA A 214 -7.50 4.02 -10.55
CA ALA A 214 -6.19 3.77 -11.15
C ALA A 214 -5.50 2.49 -10.62
N PRO A 215 -5.45 2.21 -9.29
CA PRO A 215 -4.98 0.94 -8.78
C PRO A 215 -5.76 -0.29 -9.29
N ILE A 216 -7.08 -0.16 -9.43
CA ILE A 216 -7.95 -1.23 -9.95
C ILE A 216 -7.68 -1.48 -11.43
N PHE A 217 -7.55 -0.41 -12.22
CA PHE A 217 -7.17 -0.48 -13.62
C PHE A 217 -5.84 -1.20 -13.80
N TYR A 218 -4.81 -0.84 -13.03
CA TYR A 218 -3.52 -1.52 -13.05
C TYR A 218 -3.65 -3.03 -12.78
N ALA A 219 -4.43 -3.40 -11.76
CA ALA A 219 -4.67 -4.80 -11.45
C ALA A 219 -5.43 -5.54 -12.55
N ALA A 220 -6.33 -4.85 -13.26
CA ALA A 220 -7.11 -5.41 -14.34
C ALA A 220 -6.24 -5.73 -15.58
N LEU A 221 -5.23 -4.90 -15.89
CA LEU A 221 -4.33 -5.11 -17.04
C LEU A 221 -3.66 -6.48 -17.07
N ASN A 222 -3.42 -7.09 -15.90
CA ASN A 222 -2.72 -8.37 -15.80
C ASN A 222 -3.64 -9.58 -16.02
N ASN A 223 -4.93 -9.38 -16.30
CA ASN A 223 -5.88 -10.47 -16.52
C ASN A 223 -7.09 -10.06 -17.38
N SER A 224 -7.22 -10.63 -18.57
CA SER A 224 -8.28 -10.32 -19.54
C SER A 224 -9.71 -10.53 -19.01
N LYS A 225 -9.91 -11.35 -17.97
CA LYS A 225 -11.22 -11.51 -17.32
C LYS A 225 -11.74 -10.20 -16.67
N TYR A 226 -10.86 -9.22 -16.50
CA TYR A 226 -11.18 -7.89 -15.96
C TYR A 226 -11.23 -6.79 -17.03
N ASN A 227 -11.33 -7.14 -18.32
CA ASN A 227 -11.39 -6.17 -19.43
C ASN A 227 -12.46 -5.10 -19.26
N LYS A 228 -13.62 -5.42 -18.65
CA LYS A 228 -14.64 -4.41 -18.33
C LYS A 228 -14.07 -3.26 -17.49
N LEU A 229 -13.27 -3.57 -16.45
CA LEU A 229 -12.66 -2.54 -15.59
C LEU A 229 -11.61 -1.72 -16.34
N ILE A 230 -10.88 -2.34 -17.27
CA ILE A 230 -9.96 -1.61 -18.16
C ILE A 230 -10.76 -0.59 -18.98
N GLN A 231 -11.83 -1.03 -19.66
CA GLN A 231 -12.65 -0.14 -20.47
C GLN A 231 -13.33 0.96 -19.65
N GLN A 232 -13.79 0.63 -18.45
CA GLN A 232 -14.48 1.56 -17.56
C GLN A 232 -13.55 2.63 -16.98
N GLU A 233 -12.29 2.29 -16.67
CA GLU A 233 -11.38 3.18 -15.94
C GLU A 233 -10.28 3.81 -16.82
N LYS A 234 -10.14 3.41 -18.10
CA LYS A 234 -9.12 3.97 -19.02
C LYS A 234 -9.21 5.50 -19.18
N TYR A 235 -10.41 6.07 -19.01
CA TYR A 235 -10.64 7.51 -19.11
C TYR A 235 -9.77 8.31 -18.15
N ILE A 236 -9.38 7.73 -17.00
CA ILE A 236 -8.50 8.35 -16.00
C ILE A 236 -7.18 8.80 -16.63
N PHE A 237 -6.66 8.01 -17.57
CA PHE A 237 -5.36 8.23 -18.21
C PHE A 237 -5.46 9.11 -19.47
N MET A 238 -6.67 9.48 -19.87
CA MET A 238 -6.93 10.41 -20.97
C MET A 238 -7.13 11.85 -20.46
N GLN A 239 -7.13 12.05 -19.14
CA GLN A 239 -7.32 13.34 -18.51
C GLN A 239 -5.99 13.96 -18.06
N LYS A 240 -5.96 15.30 -17.98
CA LYS A 240 -4.84 16.02 -17.38
C LYS A 240 -4.73 15.67 -15.88
N LEU A 241 -3.51 15.51 -15.40
CA LEU A 241 -3.26 15.37 -13.96
C LEU A 241 -3.72 16.63 -13.22
N MET A 242 -4.32 16.43 -12.04
CA MET A 242 -4.77 17.54 -11.21
C MET A 242 -3.61 18.07 -10.35
N PRO A 243 -3.15 19.32 -10.57
CA PRO A 243 -1.98 19.85 -9.87
C PRO A 243 -2.23 20.08 -8.37
N ASN A 244 -3.49 20.28 -7.98
CA ASN A 244 -3.92 20.48 -6.59
C ASN A 244 -4.27 19.18 -5.86
N ASN A 245 -4.18 18.02 -6.51
CA ASN A 245 -4.46 16.72 -5.90
C ASN A 245 -3.25 15.80 -6.04
N TYR A 246 -2.25 16.05 -5.21
CA TYR A 246 -1.00 15.28 -5.17
C TYR A 246 -1.24 13.77 -5.07
N TYR A 247 -2.10 13.33 -4.15
CA TYR A 247 -2.29 11.91 -3.88
C TYR A 247 -2.88 11.17 -5.08
N GLN A 248 -3.93 11.72 -5.69
CA GLN A 248 -4.52 11.13 -6.89
C GLN A 248 -3.52 11.12 -8.05
N SER A 249 -2.87 12.25 -8.32
CA SER A 249 -1.93 12.36 -9.43
C SER A 249 -0.74 11.41 -9.27
N ALA A 250 -0.21 11.25 -8.05
CA ALA A 250 0.84 10.29 -7.76
C ALA A 250 0.40 8.84 -8.03
N LEU A 251 -0.81 8.44 -7.63
CA LEU A 251 -1.32 7.09 -7.90
C LEU A 251 -1.52 6.82 -9.40
N ILE A 252 -2.08 7.78 -10.14
CA ILE A 252 -2.23 7.66 -11.60
C ILE A 252 -0.86 7.41 -12.23
N VAL A 253 0.14 8.25 -11.89
CA VAL A 253 1.50 8.13 -12.42
C VAL A 253 2.13 6.79 -12.04
N LEU A 254 2.02 6.35 -10.79
CA LEU A 254 2.55 5.05 -10.35
C LEU A 254 1.95 3.88 -11.14
N THR A 255 0.65 3.95 -11.46
CA THR A 255 -0.03 2.90 -12.24
C THR A 255 0.30 2.92 -13.73
N LEU A 256 0.77 4.05 -14.28
CA LEU A 256 1.21 4.13 -15.68
C LEU A 256 2.56 3.45 -15.92
N PHE A 257 3.43 3.40 -14.92
CA PHE A 257 4.75 2.75 -15.02
C PHE A 257 4.67 1.21 -14.95
N ASN A 258 3.64 0.60 -15.54
CA ASN A 258 3.61 -0.83 -15.80
C ASN A 258 4.52 -1.14 -16.99
N PRO A 259 5.50 -2.05 -16.88
CA PRO A 259 6.26 -2.52 -18.06
C PRO A 259 5.36 -3.11 -19.16
N ASN A 260 4.13 -3.53 -18.84
CA ASN A 260 3.15 -4.00 -19.83
C ASN A 260 2.48 -2.88 -20.68
N PHE A 261 2.83 -1.61 -20.46
CA PHE A 261 2.44 -0.48 -21.32
C PHE A 261 3.42 -0.19 -22.46
N ARG A 262 4.51 -0.95 -22.55
CA ARG A 262 5.49 -0.86 -23.65
C ARG A 262 5.36 -2.03 -24.60
#